data_AF-A0A7W6E5W6-F1
#
_entry.id   AF-A0A7W6E5W6-F1
#
_cell.length_a   1.000
_cell.length_b   1.000
_cell.length_c   1.000
_cell.angle_alpha   90.00
_cell.angle_beta   90.00
_cell.angle_gamma   90.00
#
_symmetry.space_group_name_H-M   'P 1'
#
loop_
_entity.id
_entity.type
_entity.pdbx_description
1 polymer ?
#
loop_
_entity_poly.entity_id
_entity_poly.type
_entity_poly.pdbx_seq_one_letter_code
_entity_poly.pdbx_strand_id
1 'polypeptide(L)'
;MDIIKNLLTDEAFLNAAIAGLSLVLTFFLNRAVGAFQAATGIRIEEKHMRALHSAIITGVESALKEGPEAGIDNIKNSALRYARQSVPDAVRALVPGQGVMDKIAERYVMERLNRIGG
;
A
#
# COMPACT_ATOMS: atom_id res chain seq x y z
N MET A 1 -27.90 -42.80 25.45
CA MET A 1 -27.52 -41.55 26.16
C MET A 1 -26.35 -41.79 27.11
N ASP A 2 -26.21 -42.98 27.68
CA ASP A 2 -25.11 -43.31 28.61
C ASP A 2 -23.74 -43.48 27.95
N ILE A 3 -23.67 -43.94 26.70
CA ILE A 3 -22.41 -44.05 25.95
C ILE A 3 -21.79 -42.67 25.71
N ILE A 4 -22.60 -41.69 25.31
CA ILE A 4 -22.15 -40.31 25.09
C ILE A 4 -21.76 -39.67 26.43
N LYS A 5 -22.53 -39.92 27.50
CA LYS A 5 -22.17 -39.43 28.84
C LYS A 5 -20.84 -40.01 29.33
N ASN A 6 -20.63 -41.33 29.20
CA ASN A 6 -19.38 -41.98 29.59
C ASN A 6 -18.19 -41.51 28.75
N LEU A 7 -18.37 -41.29 27.44
CA LEU A 7 -17.32 -40.71 26.59
C LEU A 7 -16.97 -39.28 27.02
N LEU A 8 -17.98 -38.48 27.40
CA LEU A 8 -17.82 -37.11 27.87
C LEU A 8 -17.33 -37.03 29.33
N THR A 9 -17.26 -38.13 30.08
CA THR A 9 -16.63 -38.18 31.40
C THR A 9 -15.23 -38.77 31.37
N ASP A 10 -14.81 -39.34 30.23
CA ASP A 10 -13.46 -39.82 30.02
C ASP A 10 -12.51 -38.62 29.82
N GLU A 11 -11.68 -38.38 30.83
CA GLU A 11 -10.69 -37.30 30.81
C GLU A 11 -9.74 -37.39 29.61
N ALA A 12 -9.40 -38.60 29.17
CA ALA A 12 -8.53 -38.78 28.01
C ALA A 12 -9.21 -38.33 26.72
N PHE A 13 -10.50 -38.66 26.55
CA PHE A 13 -11.29 -38.22 25.41
C PHE A 13 -11.52 -36.71 25.42
N LEU A 14 -11.89 -36.12 26.57
CA LEU A 14 -12.07 -34.67 26.70
C LEU A 14 -10.77 -33.91 26.38
N ASN A 15 -9.64 -34.35 26.92
CA ASN A 15 -8.35 -33.72 26.67
C ASN A 15 -7.95 -33.82 25.18
N ALA A 16 -8.17 -34.98 24.55
CA ALA A 16 -7.91 -35.16 23.12
C ALA A 16 -8.84 -34.31 22.24
N ALA A 17 -10.12 -34.20 22.61
CA ALA A 17 -11.10 -33.38 21.89
C ALA A 17 -10.76 -31.88 22.00
N ILE A 18 -10.39 -31.40 23.20
CA ILE A 18 -9.95 -30.02 23.42
C ILE A 18 -8.66 -29.72 22.65
N ALA A 19 -7.68 -30.62 22.68
CA ALA A 19 -6.44 -30.46 21.93
C ALA A 19 -6.71 -30.43 20.42
N GLY A 20 -7.55 -31.33 19.91
CA GLY A 20 -7.97 -31.36 18.51
C GLY A 20 -8.68 -30.07 18.08
N LEU A 21 -9.65 -29.60 18.86
CA LEU A 21 -10.35 -28.34 18.60
C LEU A 21 -9.40 -27.14 18.65
N SER A 22 -8.44 -27.15 19.58
CA SER A 22 -7.44 -26.09 19.70
C SER A 22 -6.53 -26.03 18.47
N LEU A 23 -6.08 -27.18 17.96
CA LEU A 23 -5.27 -27.26 16.74
C LEU A 23 -6.04 -26.76 15.52
N VAL A 24 -7.29 -27.19 15.37
CA VAL A 24 -8.17 -26.76 14.28
C VAL A 24 -8.41 -25.24 14.36
N LEU A 25 -8.74 -24.72 15.54
CA LEU A 25 -8.94 -23.29 15.75
C LEU A 25 -7.68 -22.49 15.43
N THR A 26 -6.52 -22.95 15.90
CA THR A 26 -5.22 -22.30 15.66
C THR A 26 -4.89 -22.26 14.17
N PHE A 27 -5.16 -23.35 13.45
CA PHE A 27 -4.97 -23.40 12.00
C PHE A 27 -5.82 -22.34 11.29
N PHE A 28 -7.11 -22.22 11.65
CA PHE A 28 -8.00 -21.21 11.06
C PHE A 28 -7.59 -19.79 11.42
N LEU A 29 -7.19 -19.53 12.67
CA LEU A 29 -6.72 -18.22 13.11
C LEU A 29 -5.46 -17.80 12.34
N ASN A 30 -4.48 -18.68 12.21
CA ASN A 30 -3.25 -18.38 11.46
C ASN A 30 -3.56 -18.06 10.00
N ARG A 31 -4.49 -18.82 9.38
CA ARG A 31 -4.92 -18.57 8.00
C ARG A 31 -5.62 -17.21 7.86
N ALA A 32 -6.49 -16.86 8.81
CA ALA A 32 -7.23 -15.60 8.81
C ALA A 32 -6.30 -14.40 9.04
N VAL A 33 -5.38 -14.50 9.99
CA VAL A 33 -4.37 -13.46 10.27
C VAL A 33 -3.49 -13.22 9.05
N GLY A 34 -3.00 -14.27 8.39
CA GLY A 34 -2.18 -14.12 7.18
C GLY A 34 -2.94 -13.44 6.03
N ALA A 35 -4.21 -13.79 5.82
CA ALA A 35 -5.04 -13.13 4.81
C ALA A 35 -5.28 -11.64 5.13
N PHE A 36 -5.52 -11.33 6.41
CA PHE A 36 -5.72 -9.95 6.86
C PHE A 36 -4.43 -9.12 6.71
N GLN A 37 -3.28 -9.67 7.10
CA GLN A 37 -1.97 -9.02 6.95
C GLN A 37 -1.62 -8.76 5.48
N ALA A 38 -1.90 -9.71 4.59
CA ALA A 38 -1.70 -9.50 3.16
C ALA A 38 -2.62 -8.39 2.62
N ALA A 39 -3.90 -8.42 2.99
CA ALA A 39 -4.86 -7.42 2.55
C ALA A 39 -4.55 -6.01 3.09
N THR A 40 -4.11 -5.89 4.35
CA THR A 40 -3.70 -4.59 4.92
C THR A 40 -2.40 -4.08 4.31
N GLY A 41 -1.43 -4.96 4.05
CA GLY A 41 -0.19 -4.61 3.35
C GLY A 41 -0.46 -3.99 1.98
N ILE A 42 -1.29 -4.65 1.16
CA ILE A 42 -1.68 -4.15 -0.17
C ILE A 42 -2.35 -2.77 -0.09
N ARG A 43 -3.27 -2.57 0.88
CA ARG A 43 -3.97 -1.28 1.03
C ARG A 43 -3.03 -0.15 1.47
N ILE A 44 -2.01 -0.45 2.28
CA ILE A 44 -1.01 0.52 2.71
C ILE A 44 -0.13 0.92 1.53
N GLU A 45 0.32 -0.04 0.73
CA GLU A 45 1.10 0.22 -0.48
C GLU A 45 0.31 1.06 -1.49
N GLU A 46 -0.96 0.71 -1.74
CA GLU A 46 -1.85 1.47 -2.61
C GLU A 46 -2.02 2.92 -2.11
N LYS A 47 -2.17 3.11 -0.80
CA LYS A 47 -2.26 4.44 -0.18
C LYS A 47 -0.99 5.25 -0.44
N HIS A 48 0.19 4.65 -0.27
CA HIS A 48 1.46 5.32 -0.54
C HIS A 48 1.63 5.65 -2.03
N MET A 49 1.27 4.73 -2.93
CA MET A 49 1.30 4.99 -4.38
C MET A 49 0.39 6.17 -4.74
N ARG A 50 -0.85 6.16 -4.25
CA ARG A 50 -1.82 7.23 -4.49
C ARG A 50 -1.31 8.58 -3.97
N ALA A 51 -0.75 8.60 -2.76
CA ALA A 51 -0.16 9.81 -2.17
C ALA A 51 1.00 10.35 -3.02
N LEU A 52 1.90 9.46 -3.47
CA LEU A 52 3.04 9.83 -4.32
C LEU A 52 2.58 10.40 -5.67
N HIS A 53 1.68 9.71 -6.37
CA HIS A 53 1.12 10.17 -7.63
C HIS A 53 0.42 11.52 -7.49
N SER A 54 -0.43 11.67 -6.46
CA SER A 54 -1.11 12.93 -6.19
C SER A 54 -0.12 14.06 -5.94
N ALA A 55 0.93 13.82 -5.14
CA ALA A 55 1.91 14.84 -4.82
C ALA A 55 2.72 15.27 -6.05
N ILE A 56 3.12 14.33 -6.92
CA ILE A 56 3.80 14.66 -8.18
C ILE A 56 2.89 15.51 -9.08
N ILE A 57 1.63 15.13 -9.25
CA ILE A 57 0.67 15.89 -10.06
C ILE A 57 0.53 17.32 -9.52
N THR A 58 0.31 17.50 -8.21
CA THR A 58 0.22 18.82 -7.61
C THR A 58 1.51 19.62 -7.79
N GLY A 59 2.67 18.98 -7.62
CA GLY A 59 3.97 19.62 -7.86
C GLY A 59 4.14 20.10 -9.31
N VAL A 60 3.70 19.31 -10.28
CA VAL A 60 3.70 19.69 -11.71
C VAL A 60 2.76 20.87 -11.96
N GLU A 61 1.53 20.81 -11.44
CA GLU A 61 0.55 21.89 -11.59
C GLU A 61 1.03 23.20 -10.96
N SER A 62 1.64 23.15 -9.78
CA SER A 62 2.22 24.33 -9.12
C SER A 62 3.37 24.91 -9.92
N ALA A 63 4.30 24.06 -10.39
CA ALA A 63 5.43 24.52 -11.20
C ALA A 63 4.98 25.15 -12.53
N LEU A 64 3.96 24.58 -13.18
CA LEU A 64 3.37 25.16 -14.39
C LEU A 64 2.67 26.51 -14.14
N LYS A 65 2.06 26.71 -12.96
CA LYS A 65 1.44 27.99 -12.60
C LYS A 65 2.48 29.09 -12.33
N GLU A 66 3.62 28.73 -11.75
CA GLU A 66 4.69 29.68 -11.42
C GLU A 66 5.55 30.05 -12.64
N GLY A 67 5.70 29.14 -13.60
CA GLY A 67 6.53 29.38 -14.78
C GLY A 67 6.27 28.33 -15.87
N PRO A 68 5.22 28.49 -16.70
CA PRO A 68 4.87 27.51 -17.74
C PRO A 68 5.93 27.40 -18.84
N GLU A 69 6.74 28.44 -19.01
CA GLU A 69 7.84 28.49 -19.98
C GLU A 69 9.16 27.92 -19.44
N ALA A 70 9.17 27.49 -18.18
CA ALA A 70 10.31 26.76 -17.64
C ALA A 70 10.50 25.45 -18.41
N GLY A 71 11.76 25.13 -18.77
CA GLY A 71 12.07 23.87 -19.43
C GLY A 71 11.53 22.66 -18.65
N ILE A 72 11.16 21.60 -19.38
CA ILE A 72 10.54 20.38 -18.83
C ILE A 72 11.32 19.84 -17.62
N ASP A 73 12.65 19.86 -17.67
CA ASP A 73 13.51 19.40 -16.57
C ASP A 73 13.35 20.23 -15.30
N ASN A 74 13.15 21.55 -15.40
CA ASN A 74 12.93 22.40 -14.23
C ASN A 74 11.58 22.12 -13.57
N ILE A 75 10.52 21.94 -14.38
CA ILE A 75 9.18 21.60 -13.90
C ILE A 75 9.22 20.23 -13.21
N LYS A 76 9.86 19.23 -13.85
CA LYS A 76 10.08 17.90 -13.29
C LYS A 76 10.82 17.98 -11.95
N ASN A 77 11.95 18.67 -11.88
CA ASN A 77 12.75 18.79 -10.66
C ASN A 77 11.97 19.46 -9.52
N SER A 78 11.18 20.49 -9.83
CA SER A 78 10.30 21.12 -8.84
C SER A 78 9.19 20.18 -8.37
N ALA A 79 8.55 19.42 -9.26
CA ALA A 79 7.55 18.44 -8.89
C ALA A 79 8.12 17.30 -8.02
N LEU A 80 9.32 16.81 -8.35
CA LEU A 80 10.02 15.80 -7.57
C LEU A 80 10.41 16.32 -6.18
N ARG A 81 10.89 17.56 -6.09
CA ARG A 81 11.19 18.21 -4.81
C ARG A 81 9.93 18.34 -3.96
N TYR A 82 8.83 18.81 -4.55
CA TYR A 82 7.54 18.90 -3.87
C TYR A 82 7.08 17.54 -3.35
N ALA A 83 7.07 16.50 -4.20
CA ALA A 83 6.65 15.16 -3.79
C ALA A 83 7.49 14.60 -2.62
N ARG A 84 8.82 14.79 -2.66
CA ARG A 84 9.71 14.36 -1.56
C ARG A 84 9.43 15.10 -0.25
N GLN A 85 9.03 16.36 -0.31
CA GLN A 85 8.72 17.19 0.86
C GLN A 85 7.30 16.94 1.40
N SER A 86 6.32 16.74 0.51
CA SER A 86 4.92 16.57 0.89
C SER A 86 4.56 15.16 1.34
N VAL A 87 5.19 14.13 0.77
CA VAL A 87 4.89 12.72 1.08
C VAL A 87 6.15 11.89 1.37
N PRO A 88 6.99 12.31 2.34
CA PRO A 88 8.26 11.64 2.62
C PRO A 88 8.06 10.18 3.06
N ASP A 89 6.96 9.87 3.76
CA ASP A 89 6.64 8.51 4.17
C ASP A 89 6.33 7.60 2.98
N ALA A 90 5.63 8.10 1.96
CA ALA A 90 5.33 7.32 0.76
C ALA A 90 6.60 7.04 -0.06
N VAL A 91 7.50 8.02 -0.17
CA VAL A 91 8.79 7.82 -0.86
C VAL A 91 9.64 6.79 -0.11
N ARG A 92 9.68 6.85 1.23
CA ARG A 92 10.40 5.88 2.06
C ARG A 92 9.80 4.47 1.99
N ALA A 93 8.47 4.35 1.96
CA ALA A 93 7.79 3.06 1.92
C ALA A 93 7.90 2.37 0.55
N LEU A 94 7.80 3.14 -0.55
CA LEU A 94 7.80 2.58 -1.90
C LEU A 94 9.21 2.33 -2.46
N VAL A 95 10.24 3.01 -1.92
CA VAL A 95 11.64 2.96 -2.38
C VAL A 95 11.74 2.90 -3.92
N PRO A 96 11.18 3.90 -4.64
CA PRO A 96 11.12 3.85 -6.08
C PRO A 96 12.53 3.74 -6.68
N GLY A 97 12.70 2.79 -7.60
CA GLY A 97 13.98 2.55 -8.27
C GLY A 97 14.53 3.79 -8.98
N GLN A 98 15.84 3.78 -9.28
CA GLN A 98 16.51 4.91 -9.90
C GLN A 98 15.80 5.32 -11.22
N GLY A 99 15.40 6.60 -11.30
CA GLY A 99 14.70 7.15 -12.47
C GLY A 99 13.21 6.85 -12.57
N VAL A 100 12.60 6.08 -11.65
CA VAL A 100 11.15 5.81 -11.69
C VAL A 100 10.34 7.07 -11.43
N MET A 101 10.69 7.82 -10.38
CA MET A 101 10.00 9.09 -10.09
C MET A 101 10.18 10.09 -11.24
N ASP A 102 11.36 10.14 -11.86
CA ASP A 102 11.64 11.01 -13.00
C ASP A 102 10.70 10.71 -14.18
N LYS A 103 10.52 9.43 -14.53
CA LYS A 103 9.61 9.01 -15.60
C LYS A 103 8.15 9.34 -15.30
N ILE A 104 7.72 9.18 -14.04
CA ILE A 104 6.35 9.52 -13.62
C ILE A 104 6.13 11.03 -13.73
N ALA A 105 7.08 11.82 -13.24
CA ALA A 105 7.01 13.27 -13.30
C ALA A 105 7.03 13.76 -14.76
N GLU A 106 7.92 13.23 -15.60
CA GLU A 106 7.97 13.53 -17.04
C GLU A 106 6.64 13.24 -17.72
N ARG A 107 6.04 12.06 -17.49
CA ARG A 107 4.71 11.72 -18.01
C ARG A 107 3.67 12.77 -17.65
N TYR A 108 3.61 13.19 -16.38
CA TYR A 108 2.62 14.16 -15.94
C TYR A 108 2.86 15.58 -16.47
N VAL A 109 4.13 15.99 -16.61
CA VAL A 109 4.47 17.27 -17.25
C VAL A 109 3.95 17.27 -18.69
N MET A 110 4.26 16.23 -19.47
CA MET A 110 3.82 16.11 -20.86
C MET A 110 2.28 16.06 -20.97
N GLU A 111 1.61 15.30 -20.10
CA GLU A 111 0.15 15.22 -20.07
C GLU A 111 -0.48 16.60 -19.81
N ARG A 112 0.10 17.41 -18.92
CA ARG A 112 -0.45 18.73 -18.60
C ARG A 112 -0.10 19.78 -19.64
N LEU A 113 1.08 19.76 -20.22
CA LEU A 113 1.43 20.63 -21.34
C LEU A 113 0.51 20.38 -22.55
N ASN A 114 0.25 19.12 -22.89
CA ASN A 114 -0.68 18.77 -23.97
C ASN A 114 -2.11 19.26 -23.73
N ARG A 115 -2.55 19.38 -22.46
CA ARG A 115 -3.87 19.95 -22.13
C ARG A 115 -3.92 21.48 -22.21
N ILE A 116 -2.78 22.16 -22.13
CA ILE A 116 -2.68 23.63 -22.21
C ILE A 116 -2.49 24.08 -23.67
N GLY A 117 -1.74 23.30 -24.45
CA GLY A 117 -1.41 23.63 -25.84
C GLY A 117 -2.37 23.09 -26.92
N GLY A 118 -3.41 22.36 -26.54
CA GLY A 118 -4.50 21.92 -27.43
C GLY A 118 -5.74 22.77 -27.23
#